data_AF-K2A2E4-F1
#
_entry.id   AF-K2A2E4-F1
#
_cell.length_a   1.000
_cell.length_b   1.000
_cell.length_c   1.000
_cell.angle_alpha   90.00
_cell.angle_beta   90.00
_cell.angle_gamma   90.00
#
_symmetry.space_group_name_H-M   'P 1'
#
loop_
_entity.id
_entity.type
_entity.pdbx_description
1 polymer ?
#
loop_
_entity_poly.entity_id
_entity_poly.type
_entity_poly.pdbx_seq_one_letter_code
_entity_poly.pdbx_strand_id
1 'polypeptide(L)'
;MLINGISDNRSISNAVKVTLRRKFNYKKQKAEELKGSKSSQNIKEYFFKRINGINFAIYSITLNKIRVYERLRKDKERVYNFITRKVLDQIPFNKATSRVEIIIDKSKTKKNIFEFNQYIIRQIKTKFDLKIPFNIFHYDSKQNSGLQAVDMFCWGIFRKYEENDKVWYNVFKDKIVYDNQYL
;
A
#
# COMPACT_ATOMS: atom_id res chain seq x y z
N MET A 1 -0.53 0.04 -4.04
CA MET A 1 0.54 0.01 -5.06
C MET A 1 0.28 -1.19 -5.96
N LEU A 2 0.21 -0.98 -7.28
CA LEU A 2 0.06 -1.99 -8.31
C LEU A 2 1.41 -2.19 -9.00
N ILE A 3 1.85 -3.44 -9.14
CA ILE A 3 3.09 -3.83 -9.82
C ILE A 3 2.75 -4.97 -10.77
N ASN A 4 3.29 -4.91 -11.99
CA ASN A 4 3.16 -5.99 -12.96
C ASN A 4 4.45 -6.81 -12.98
N GLY A 5 4.33 -8.12 -12.74
CA GLY A 5 5.47 -9.03 -12.84
C GLY A 5 6.26 -9.23 -11.54
N ILE A 6 6.85 -10.43 -11.42
CA ILE A 6 7.58 -10.88 -10.24
C ILE A 6 8.94 -10.19 -10.12
N SER A 7 9.59 -9.88 -11.25
CA SER A 7 10.89 -9.18 -11.30
C SER A 7 10.82 -7.82 -10.63
N ASP A 8 9.80 -7.02 -10.97
CA ASP A 8 9.64 -5.65 -10.49
C ASP A 8 9.32 -5.64 -8.99
N ASN A 9 8.47 -6.57 -8.54
CA ASN A 9 8.18 -6.75 -7.12
C ASN A 9 9.44 -7.16 -6.32
N ARG A 10 10.29 -8.04 -6.86
CA ARG A 10 11.58 -8.39 -6.26
C ARG A 10 12.52 -7.20 -6.20
N SER A 11 12.58 -6.39 -7.26
CA SER A 11 13.42 -5.19 -7.31
C SER A 11 13.02 -4.15 -6.25
N ILE A 12 11.72 -3.90 -6.06
CA ILE A 12 11.23 -3.03 -4.98
C ILE A 12 11.59 -3.62 -3.61
N SER A 13 11.39 -4.92 -3.41
CA SER A 13 11.74 -5.60 -2.16
C SER A 13 13.23 -5.48 -1.85
N ASN A 14 14.09 -5.61 -2.86
CA ASN A 14 15.54 -5.44 -2.73
C ASN A 14 15.91 -3.99 -2.40
N ALA A 15 15.23 -3.00 -3.00
CA ALA A 15 15.47 -1.59 -2.70
C ALA A 15 15.19 -1.25 -1.23
N VAL A 16 14.12 -1.81 -0.64
CA VAL A 16 13.84 -1.68 0.80
C VAL A 16 14.96 -2.27 1.65
N LYS A 17 15.35 -3.53 1.39
CA LYS A 17 16.43 -4.22 2.13
C LYS A 17 17.75 -3.46 2.04
N VAL A 18 18.10 -2.96 0.85
CA VAL A 18 19.32 -2.17 0.65
C VAL A 18 19.24 -0.84 1.41
N THR A 19 18.08 -0.18 1.41
CA THR A 19 17.88 1.07 2.15
C THR A 19 18.06 0.85 3.64
N LEU A 20 17.44 -0.19 4.22
CA LEU A 20 17.62 -0.56 5.62
C LEU A 20 19.09 -0.80 5.95
N ARG A 21 19.75 -1.65 5.18
CA ARG A 21 21.16 -1.99 5.37
C ARG A 21 22.07 -0.76 5.32
N ARG A 22 21.85 0.15 4.37
CA ARG A 22 22.75 1.28 4.12
C ARG A 22 22.45 2.52 4.96
N LYS A 23 21.20 2.75 5.36
CA LYS A 23 20.76 3.99 6.01
C LYS A 23 20.42 3.85 7.49
N PHE A 24 20.00 2.66 7.93
CA PHE A 24 19.69 2.42 9.35
C PHE A 24 20.76 1.55 10.01
N ASN A 25 21.19 0.48 9.34
CA ASN A 25 22.04 -0.53 9.96
C ASN A 25 23.55 -0.26 9.83
N TYR A 26 23.95 0.97 9.50
CA TYR A 26 25.36 1.35 9.33
C TYR A 26 26.09 1.62 10.66
N LYS A 27 25.38 2.03 11.73
CA LYS A 27 25.98 2.45 13.02
C LYS A 27 25.40 1.72 14.24
N LYS A 28 25.32 0.38 14.20
CA LYS A 28 24.82 -0.49 15.29
C LYS A 28 23.31 -0.41 15.63
N GLN A 29 22.55 0.56 15.12
CA GLN A 29 21.07 0.49 15.18
C GLN A 29 20.57 -0.58 14.21
N LYS A 30 19.87 -1.60 14.70
CA LYS A 30 19.20 -2.59 13.85
C LYS A 30 17.74 -2.18 13.65
N ALA A 31 17.44 -1.54 12.53
CA ALA A 31 16.07 -1.40 12.07
C ALA A 31 15.66 -2.69 11.35
N GLU A 32 14.57 -3.30 11.82
CA GLU A 32 13.94 -4.46 11.17
C GLU A 32 13.03 -4.03 10.01
N GLU A 33 12.59 -2.77 10.01
CA GLU A 33 11.53 -2.29 9.14
C GLU A 33 11.76 -0.85 8.67
N LEU A 34 11.54 -0.61 7.38
CA LEU A 34 11.58 0.72 6.78
C LEU A 34 10.20 1.36 6.96
N LYS A 35 10.10 2.39 7.82
CA LYS A 35 8.85 3.11 8.09
C LYS A 35 8.87 4.52 7.52
N GLY A 36 7.78 4.93 6.87
CA GLY A 36 7.60 6.28 6.33
C GLY A 36 7.73 7.36 7.40
N SER A 37 7.07 7.18 8.54
CA SER A 37 7.08 8.13 9.66
C SER A 37 8.45 8.26 10.36
N LYS A 38 9.25 7.20 10.37
CA LYS A 38 10.57 7.18 11.03
C LYS A 38 11.74 7.45 10.07
N SER A 39 11.48 7.58 8.77
CA SER A 39 12.51 7.84 7.77
C SER A 39 12.64 9.33 7.51
N SER A 40 13.86 9.87 7.57
CA SER A 40 14.11 11.26 7.14
C SER A 40 13.88 11.41 5.64
N GLN A 41 13.62 12.63 5.17
CA GLN A 41 13.40 12.93 3.75
C GLN A 41 14.50 12.35 2.85
N ASN A 42 15.77 12.51 3.22
CA ASN A 42 16.92 11.98 2.50
C ASN A 42 16.90 10.44 2.37
N ILE A 43 16.38 9.73 3.36
CA ILE A 43 16.22 8.27 3.31
C ILE A 43 15.09 7.89 2.36
N LYS A 44 13.98 8.63 2.39
CA LYS A 44 12.85 8.41 1.47
C LYS A 44 13.28 8.58 0.01
N GLU A 45 13.99 9.67 -0.28
CA GLU A 45 14.55 9.92 -1.61
C GLU A 45 15.59 8.89 -2.03
N TYR A 46 16.45 8.44 -1.12
CA TYR A 46 17.39 7.36 -1.40
C TYR A 46 16.68 6.06 -1.81
N PHE A 47 15.60 5.72 -1.11
CA PHE A 47 14.76 4.58 -1.46
C PHE A 47 14.12 4.78 -2.84
N PHE A 48 13.48 5.92 -3.09
CA PHE A 48 12.76 6.16 -4.34
C PHE A 48 13.67 6.19 -5.56
N LYS A 49 14.86 6.78 -5.47
CA LYS A 49 15.86 6.77 -6.55
C LYS A 49 16.17 5.36 -7.06
N ARG A 50 16.07 4.34 -6.19
CA ARG A 50 16.32 2.93 -6.56
C ARG A 50 15.16 2.26 -7.29
N ILE A 51 13.94 2.75 -7.10
CA ILE A 51 12.73 2.15 -7.67
C ILE A 51 12.07 3.03 -8.73
N ASN A 52 12.57 4.24 -8.96
CA ASN A 52 11.93 5.19 -9.89
C ASN A 52 11.85 4.64 -11.33
N GLY A 53 12.84 3.84 -11.75
CA GLY A 53 12.82 3.18 -13.06
C GLY A 53 11.84 2.00 -13.18
N ILE A 54 11.22 1.56 -12.08
CA ILE A 54 10.30 0.42 -12.05
C ILE A 54 8.89 0.91 -12.43
N ASN A 55 8.17 0.12 -13.23
CA ASN A 55 6.81 0.43 -13.62
C ASN A 55 5.82 -0.05 -12.54
N PHE A 56 5.45 0.86 -11.65
CA PHE A 56 4.40 0.63 -10.66
C PHE A 56 3.48 1.84 -10.59
N ALA A 57 2.27 1.60 -10.12
CA ALA A 57 1.23 2.62 -9.98
C ALA A 57 0.74 2.71 -8.53
N ILE A 58 0.48 3.93 -8.08
CA ILE A 58 -0.10 4.22 -6.76
C ILE A 58 -1.56 4.62 -6.96
N TYR A 59 -2.42 3.95 -6.21
CA TYR A 59 -3.84 4.25 -6.09
C TYR A 59 -4.11 4.48 -4.60
N SER A 60 -4.65 5.64 -4.23
CA SER A 60 -4.92 6.00 -2.85
C SER A 60 -6.30 6.59 -2.65
N ILE A 61 -6.87 6.27 -1.50
CA ILE A 61 -8.02 6.96 -0.94
C ILE A 61 -7.69 7.32 0.51
N THR A 62 -7.81 8.60 0.85
CA THR A 62 -7.65 9.10 2.22
C THR A 62 -9.01 9.38 2.83
N LEU A 63 -9.31 8.80 3.99
CA LEU A 63 -10.61 8.97 4.66
C LEU A 63 -10.58 10.18 5.61
N ASN A 64 -11.45 11.19 5.42
CA ASN A 64 -11.63 12.23 6.43
C ASN A 64 -12.52 11.74 7.57
N LYS A 65 -11.90 11.34 8.68
CA LYS A 65 -12.61 10.79 9.83
C LYS A 65 -13.58 11.78 10.49
N ILE A 66 -13.38 13.09 10.31
CA ILE A 66 -14.28 14.12 10.87
C ILE A 66 -15.64 14.02 10.19
N ARG A 67 -15.66 13.84 8.86
CA ARG A 67 -16.89 13.80 8.05
C ARG A 67 -17.54 12.41 7.96
N VAL A 68 -16.90 11.39 8.52
CA VAL A 68 -17.51 10.06 8.68
C VAL A 68 -18.59 10.11 9.75
N TYR A 69 -19.83 9.81 9.37
CA TYR A 69 -20.98 9.71 10.28
C TYR A 69 -20.65 8.90 11.54
N GLU A 70 -21.17 9.34 12.69
CA GLU A 70 -20.88 8.75 14.00
C GLU A 70 -21.15 7.23 14.05
N ARG A 71 -22.18 6.76 13.33
CA ARG A 71 -22.50 5.32 13.18
C ARG A 71 -21.40 4.52 12.47
N LEU A 72 -20.73 5.11 11.47
CA LEU A 72 -19.62 4.49 10.76
C LEU A 72 -18.33 4.50 11.58
N ARG A 73 -18.15 5.48 12.49
CA ARG A 73 -17.01 5.47 13.44
C ARG A 73 -17.05 4.27 14.38
N LYS A 74 -18.24 3.74 14.69
CA LYS A 74 -18.42 2.58 15.59
C LYS A 74 -18.03 1.24 14.96
N ASP A 75 -18.00 1.15 13.63
CA ASP A 75 -17.64 -0.08 12.89
C ASP A 75 -16.40 0.13 11.99
N LYS A 76 -15.25 0.25 12.64
CA LYS A 76 -13.94 0.50 11.98
C LYS A 76 -13.60 -0.56 10.93
N GLU A 77 -13.98 -1.80 11.18
CA GLU A 77 -13.70 -2.93 10.28
C GLU A 77 -14.49 -2.79 8.99
N ARG A 78 -15.79 -2.53 9.07
CA ARG A 78 -16.63 -2.33 7.88
C ARG A 78 -16.22 -1.11 7.07
N VAL A 79 -15.83 -0.02 7.74
CA VAL A 79 -15.28 1.18 7.06
C VAL A 79 -13.99 0.83 6.34
N TYR A 80 -13.06 0.10 6.97
CA TYR A 80 -11.83 -0.33 6.33
C TYR A 80 -12.10 -1.19 5.09
N ASN A 81 -13.01 -2.17 5.19
CA ASN A 81 -13.38 -3.03 4.07
C ASN A 81 -13.95 -2.22 2.90
N PHE A 82 -14.84 -1.27 3.21
CA PHE A 82 -15.45 -0.38 2.21
C PHE A 82 -14.42 0.50 1.50
N ILE A 83 -13.55 1.18 2.26
CA ILE A 83 -12.50 2.04 1.68
C ILE A 83 -11.53 1.21 0.85
N THR A 84 -11.14 0.03 1.33
CA THR A 84 -10.27 -0.89 0.57
C THR A 84 -10.91 -1.27 -0.76
N ARG A 85 -12.19 -1.67 -0.76
CA ARG A 85 -12.94 -1.94 -1.99
C ARG A 85 -12.98 -0.72 -2.92
N LYS A 86 -13.19 0.49 -2.40
CA LYS A 86 -13.18 1.71 -3.22
C LYS A 86 -11.84 1.96 -3.91
N VAL A 87 -10.71 1.65 -3.25
CA VAL A 87 -9.38 1.72 -3.88
C VAL A 87 -9.23 0.64 -4.95
N LEU A 88 -9.61 -0.61 -4.65
CA LEU A 88 -9.57 -1.70 -5.62
C LEU A 88 -10.47 -1.44 -6.83
N ASP A 89 -11.56 -0.69 -6.66
CA ASP A 89 -12.45 -0.32 -7.76
C ASP A 89 -11.76 0.51 -8.85
N GLN A 90 -10.66 1.18 -8.53
CA GLN A 90 -9.87 1.98 -9.47
C GLN A 90 -8.80 1.17 -10.20
N ILE A 91 -8.52 -0.07 -9.77
CA ILE A 91 -7.46 -0.90 -10.35
C ILE A 91 -8.00 -1.61 -11.61
N PRO A 92 -7.30 -1.54 -12.76
CA PRO A 92 -7.73 -2.17 -14.01
C PRO A 92 -7.44 -3.68 -14.00
N PHE A 93 -8.22 -4.44 -13.23
CA PHE A 93 -8.07 -5.91 -13.12
C PHE A 93 -8.26 -6.66 -14.44
N ASN A 94 -8.97 -6.08 -15.41
CA ASN A 94 -9.16 -6.65 -16.74
C ASN A 94 -7.86 -6.80 -17.54
N LYS A 95 -6.76 -6.17 -17.12
CA LYS A 95 -5.42 -6.33 -17.72
C LYS A 95 -4.63 -7.52 -17.17
N ALA A 96 -5.14 -8.19 -16.12
CA ALA A 96 -4.48 -9.38 -15.58
C ALA A 96 -4.62 -10.56 -16.54
N THR A 97 -3.54 -11.32 -16.74
CA THR A 97 -3.53 -12.47 -17.66
C THR A 97 -3.15 -13.79 -17.00
N SER A 98 -2.44 -13.76 -15.86
CA SER A 98 -1.87 -14.97 -15.24
C SER A 98 -2.30 -15.20 -13.80
N ARG A 99 -2.21 -14.18 -12.94
CA ARG A 99 -2.56 -14.24 -11.52
C ARG A 99 -2.77 -12.83 -10.97
N VAL A 100 -3.64 -12.73 -9.97
CA VAL A 100 -3.78 -11.53 -9.13
C VAL A 100 -3.49 -11.89 -7.67
N GLU A 101 -2.60 -11.14 -7.04
CA GLU A 101 -2.29 -11.26 -5.62
C GLU A 101 -2.51 -9.92 -4.92
N ILE A 102 -3.33 -9.90 -3.87
CA ILE A 102 -3.48 -8.75 -2.99
C ILE A 102 -2.72 -9.03 -1.71
N ILE A 103 -1.73 -8.19 -1.40
CA ILE A 103 -0.96 -8.26 -0.16
C ILE A 103 -1.42 -7.13 0.76
N ILE A 104 -1.82 -7.50 1.97
CA ILE A 104 -2.40 -6.59 2.97
C ILE A 104 -1.57 -6.68 4.25
N ASP A 105 -1.40 -5.53 4.91
CA ASP A 105 -0.80 -5.48 6.23
C ASP A 105 -1.71 -6.10 7.29
N LYS A 106 -1.15 -7.06 8.04
CA LYS A 106 -1.89 -7.87 8.99
C LYS A 106 -2.19 -7.06 10.25
N SER A 107 -3.37 -6.44 10.26
CA SER A 107 -3.88 -5.64 11.40
C SER A 107 -5.16 -6.18 12.03
N LYS A 108 -5.65 -7.34 11.57
CA LYS A 108 -6.98 -7.88 11.89
C LYS A 108 -6.93 -9.22 12.63
N THR A 109 -7.99 -9.51 13.40
CA THR A 109 -8.23 -10.85 13.98
C THR A 109 -8.50 -11.87 12.87
N LYS A 110 -8.35 -13.17 13.17
CA LYS A 110 -8.63 -14.25 12.18
C LYS A 110 -10.05 -14.16 11.60
N LYS A 111 -11.04 -13.87 12.44
CA LYS A 111 -12.44 -13.68 12.03
C LYS A 111 -12.58 -12.51 11.05
N ASN A 112 -12.02 -11.35 11.40
CA ASN A 112 -12.10 -10.15 10.56
C ASN A 112 -11.33 -10.32 9.24
N ILE A 113 -10.22 -11.06 9.22
CA ILE A 113 -9.52 -11.44 7.98
C ILE A 113 -10.43 -12.27 7.07
N PHE A 114 -11.11 -13.27 7.62
CA PHE A 114 -12.03 -14.10 6.85
C PHE A 114 -13.18 -13.27 6.25
N GLU A 115 -13.82 -12.43 7.07
CA GLU A 115 -14.91 -11.55 6.63
C GLU A 115 -14.44 -10.53 5.57
N PHE A 116 -13.26 -9.94 5.77
CA PHE A 116 -12.63 -9.06 4.79
C PHE A 116 -12.41 -9.79 3.46
N ASN A 117 -11.81 -10.98 3.49
CA ASN A 117 -11.49 -11.74 2.28
C ASN A 117 -12.75 -12.10 1.50
N GLN A 118 -13.78 -12.62 2.18
CA GLN A 118 -15.07 -12.96 1.58
C GLN A 118 -15.72 -11.73 0.95
N TYR A 119 -15.71 -10.59 1.66
CA TYR A 119 -16.24 -9.34 1.16
C TYR A 119 -15.52 -8.89 -0.12
N ILE A 120 -14.18 -8.82 -0.12
CA ILE A 120 -13.41 -8.36 -1.27
C ILE A 120 -13.60 -9.28 -2.47
N ILE A 121 -13.46 -10.60 -2.29
CA ILE A 121 -13.65 -11.58 -3.37
C ILE A 121 -15.01 -11.37 -4.03
N ARG A 122 -16.08 -11.26 -3.25
CA ARG A 122 -17.44 -11.03 -3.79
C ARG A 122 -17.54 -9.73 -4.59
N GLN A 123 -16.83 -8.67 -4.21
CA GLN A 123 -16.91 -7.38 -4.89
C GLN A 123 -16.09 -7.30 -6.18
N ILE A 124 -15.03 -8.09 -6.31
CA ILE A 124 -14.10 -7.98 -7.45
C ILE A 124 -14.15 -9.16 -8.42
N LYS A 125 -14.79 -10.29 -8.05
CA LYS A 125 -14.83 -11.51 -8.87
C LYS A 125 -15.40 -11.28 -10.28
N THR A 126 -16.21 -10.24 -10.47
CA THR A 126 -16.76 -9.84 -11.79
C THR A 126 -15.83 -8.95 -12.62
N LYS A 127 -14.64 -8.59 -12.10
CA LYS A 127 -13.73 -7.61 -12.73
C LYS A 127 -12.59 -8.22 -13.54
N PHE A 128 -12.45 -9.54 -13.54
CA PHE A 128 -11.43 -10.28 -14.30
C PHE A 128 -11.93 -11.69 -14.62
N ASP A 129 -11.24 -12.38 -15.53
CA ASP A 129 -11.57 -13.76 -15.90
C ASP A 129 -11.50 -14.69 -14.67
N LEU A 130 -12.60 -15.42 -14.42
CA LEU A 130 -12.72 -16.36 -13.31
C LEU A 130 -11.65 -17.47 -13.31
N LYS A 131 -11.02 -17.72 -14.45
CA LYS A 131 -9.91 -18.68 -14.60
C LYS A 131 -8.59 -18.16 -14.02
N ILE A 132 -8.44 -16.84 -13.85
CA ILE A 132 -7.23 -16.24 -13.29
C ILE A 132 -7.24 -16.47 -11.77
N PRO A 133 -6.22 -17.14 -11.20
CA PRO A 133 -6.11 -17.31 -9.76
C PRO A 133 -6.05 -15.96 -9.05
N PHE A 134 -6.86 -15.83 -8.00
CA PHE A 134 -6.95 -14.64 -7.18
C PHE A 134 -6.70 -14.99 -5.70
N ASN A 135 -5.64 -14.43 -5.13
CA ASN A 135 -5.24 -14.70 -3.75
C ASN A 135 -5.14 -13.41 -2.94
N ILE A 136 -5.58 -13.47 -1.67
CA ILE A 136 -5.39 -12.39 -0.69
C ILE A 136 -4.49 -12.92 0.42
N PHE A 137 -3.34 -12.27 0.63
CA PHE A 137 -2.40 -12.59 1.67
C PHE A 137 -2.33 -11.47 2.71
N HIS A 138 -2.31 -11.85 3.98
CA HIS A 138 -2.14 -10.93 5.11
C HIS A 138 -0.79 -11.20 5.75
N TYR A 139 0.17 -10.29 5.57
CA TYR A 139 1.52 -10.41 6.09
C TYR A 139 1.82 -9.33 7.12
N ASP A 140 2.70 -9.66 8.07
CA ASP A 140 3.35 -8.65 8.91
C ASP A 140 4.32 -7.84 8.02
N SER A 141 4.28 -6.51 8.12
CA SER A 141 5.15 -5.62 7.34
C SER A 141 6.64 -5.90 7.57
N LYS A 142 7.05 -6.41 8.75
CA LYS A 142 8.41 -6.86 9.02
C LYS A 142 8.86 -8.00 8.10
N GLN A 143 7.92 -8.84 7.68
CA GLN A 143 8.16 -9.99 6.82
C GLN A 143 7.95 -9.70 5.33
N ASN A 144 7.35 -8.56 4.98
CA ASN A 144 7.05 -8.19 3.61
C ASN A 144 7.58 -6.80 3.25
N SER A 145 8.69 -6.76 2.51
CA SER A 145 9.30 -5.51 2.04
C SER A 145 8.38 -4.69 1.12
N GLY A 146 7.44 -5.32 0.41
CA GLY A 146 6.44 -4.61 -0.39
C GLY A 146 5.51 -3.76 0.48
N LEU A 147 5.08 -4.27 1.63
CA LEU A 147 4.28 -3.50 2.59
C LEU A 147 5.07 -2.30 3.16
N GLN A 148 6.35 -2.48 3.45
CA GLN A 148 7.22 -1.37 3.89
C GLN A 148 7.37 -0.30 2.80
N ALA A 149 7.50 -0.70 1.53
CA ALA A 149 7.51 0.24 0.41
C ALA A 149 6.18 1.01 0.32
N VAL A 150 5.04 0.34 0.50
CA VAL A 150 3.72 0.99 0.53
C VAL A 150 3.63 2.00 1.68
N ASP A 151 4.12 1.66 2.88
CA ASP A 151 4.12 2.56 4.04
C ASP A 151 4.85 3.89 3.76
N MET A 152 5.96 3.83 3.02
CA MET A 152 6.68 5.05 2.60
C MET A 152 5.78 5.99 1.80
N PHE A 153 5.00 5.48 0.85
CA PHE A 153 4.09 6.28 0.04
C PHE A 153 2.86 6.74 0.82
N CYS A 154 2.27 5.86 1.62
CA CYS A 154 1.15 6.18 2.51
C CYS A 154 1.49 7.36 3.41
N TRP A 155 2.70 7.42 3.96
CA TRP A 155 3.14 8.55 4.76
C TRP A 155 3.16 9.87 3.99
N GLY A 156 3.60 9.88 2.74
CA GLY A 156 3.61 11.10 1.91
C GLY A 156 2.20 11.60 1.58
N ILE A 157 1.30 10.68 1.26
CA ILE A 157 -0.10 10.99 1.01
C ILE A 157 -0.77 11.50 2.30
N PHE A 158 -0.52 10.85 3.43
CA PHE A 158 -1.00 11.29 4.74
C PHE A 158 -0.55 12.72 5.07
N ARG A 159 0.75 13.01 4.96
CA ARG A 159 1.32 14.35 5.23
C ARG A 159 0.73 15.44 4.34
N LYS A 160 0.47 15.13 3.07
CA LYS A 160 -0.21 16.05 2.13
C LYS A 160 -1.60 16.44 2.65
N TYR A 161 -2.39 15.49 3.14
CA TYR A 161 -3.78 15.77 3.55
C TYR A 161 -3.89 16.33 4.97
N GLU A 162 -3.07 15.86 5.91
CA GLU A 162 -3.17 16.24 7.32
C GLU A 162 -2.39 17.51 7.67
N GLU A 163 -1.26 17.74 7.00
CA GLU A 163 -0.32 18.82 7.37
C GLU A 163 -0.02 19.78 6.21
N ASN A 164 -0.64 19.57 5.04
CA ASN A 164 -0.33 20.28 3.79
C ASN A 164 1.16 20.17 3.39
N ASP A 165 1.89 19.20 3.93
CA ASP A 165 3.29 18.93 3.63
C ASP A 165 3.39 18.01 2.42
N LYS A 166 3.78 18.60 1.29
CA LYS A 166 3.90 17.91 0.01
C LYS A 166 5.34 17.56 -0.36
N VAL A 167 6.32 17.78 0.52
CA VAL A 167 7.75 17.59 0.20
C VAL A 167 8.02 16.18 -0.29
N TRP A 168 7.58 15.17 0.45
CA TRP A 168 7.74 13.78 0.04
C TRP A 168 6.77 13.39 -1.09
N TYR A 169 5.50 13.83 -1.02
CA TYR A 169 4.49 13.55 -2.04
C TYR A 169 4.97 13.95 -3.45
N ASN A 170 5.57 15.13 -3.57
CA ASN A 170 6.03 15.67 -4.85
C ASN A 170 7.14 14.83 -5.51
N VAL A 171 7.88 14.03 -4.73
CA VAL A 171 8.95 13.17 -5.25
C VAL A 171 8.39 11.99 -6.04
N PHE A 172 7.26 11.40 -5.61
CA PHE A 172 6.68 10.21 -6.23
C PHE A 172 5.35 10.45 -6.95
N LYS A 173 4.88 11.70 -7.02
CA LYS A 173 3.58 12.05 -7.60
C LYS A 173 3.36 11.49 -9.01
N ASP A 174 4.42 11.36 -9.81
CA ASP A 174 4.34 10.85 -11.19
C ASP A 174 4.02 9.35 -11.24
N LYS A 175 4.12 8.63 -10.11
CA LYS A 175 3.68 7.23 -9.96
C LYS A 175 2.23 7.13 -9.51
N ILE A 176 1.57 8.23 -9.16
CA ILE A 176 0.18 8.24 -8.70
C ILE A 176 -0.75 8.27 -9.90
N VAL A 177 -1.55 7.22 -10.06
CA VAL A 177 -2.59 7.12 -11.09
C VAL A 177 -3.94 7.61 -10.56
N TYR A 178 -4.18 7.43 -9.25
CA TYR A 178 -5.40 7.86 -8.59
C TYR A 178 -5.10 8.26 -7.14
N ASP A 179 -5.52 9.45 -6.74
CA ASP A 179 -5.49 9.91 -5.35
C ASP A 179 -6.75 10.74 -5.07
N ASN A 180 -7.52 10.34 -4.06
CA ASN A 180 -8.76 11.03 -3.70
C ASN A 180 -8.97 11.07 -2.18
N GLN A 181 -9.62 12.12 -1.69
CA GLN A 181 -10.09 12.19 -0.30
C GLN A 181 -11.56 11.75 -0.25
N TYR A 182 -11.86 10.70 0.51
CA TYR A 182 -13.22 10.21 0.70
C TYR A 182 -13.83 10.80 1.97
N LEU A 183 -14.92 11.55 1.73
CA LEU A 183 -15.57 12.45 2.67
C LEU A 183 -14.63 13.55 3.14
#